data_AF-A0AAW1N8A2-F1
#
_entry.id   AF-A0AAW1N8A2-F1
#
_cell.length_a   1.000
_cell.length_b   1.000
_cell.length_c   1.000
_cell.angle_alpha   90.00
_cell.angle_beta   90.00
_cell.angle_gamma   90.00
#
_symmetry.space_group_name_H-M   'P 1'
#
loop_
_entity.id
_entity.type
_entity.pdbx_description
1 polymer ?
#
loop_
_entity_poly.entity_id
_entity_poly.type
_entity_poly.pdbx_seq_one_letter_code
_entity_poly.pdbx_strand_id
1 'polypeptide(L)'
;MLSKCNKIMHNSEGINATNCKDRLSELPDEVIVHILSFLPTVDAIRTMLIRCFRNLWTFVPTLKFDLDAYTNGMIRLNRCDDLWTINPLFGSEIQEYYDIHYSSDSDSGVIFWVFPRFSRFVRNVLTLHKGPTIDTFHISIDQFPDDLFVQDVIDDVQTWLTFAIDKGVQNLNFDFDSHDAIIPQCVFTSHSLVTLSLSDVKLEDQTQVHLRNLRKLSLFCVCGSDRAFQQLISGCPSLLELTIDNAIGMQILNVTSQSVSKLFLGVEDDPIALNTPALKMLDVVYPSSSSSYLLKVIDVSSLQEVNAKNLPCYGDQVTTFFSQFLSVEVFTLSHHSFSVCFTCSC
;
A
#
# COMPACT_ATOMS: atom_id res chain seq x y z
N MET A 1 51.05 0.99 33.47
CA MET A 1 51.63 2.02 32.59
C MET A 1 50.51 2.91 32.10
N LEU A 2 50.24 3.99 32.84
CA LEU A 2 49.47 5.15 32.39
C LEU A 2 50.50 6.17 31.91
N SER A 3 50.46 6.61 30.65
CA SER A 3 51.21 7.79 30.21
C SER A 3 50.95 8.11 28.72
N LYS A 4 50.58 9.37 28.49
CA LYS A 4 50.66 10.17 27.25
C LYS A 4 49.55 9.94 26.21
N CYS A 5 48.51 10.75 26.33
CA CYS A 5 48.32 11.86 25.38
C CYS A 5 47.51 12.97 26.04
N ASN A 6 48.21 13.98 26.58
CA ASN A 6 47.64 15.27 26.93
C ASN A 6 48.71 16.33 26.66
N LYS A 7 48.43 17.22 25.70
CA LYS A 7 48.93 18.60 25.51
C LYS A 7 49.11 18.91 24.02
N ILE A 8 48.02 19.34 23.37
CA ILE A 8 47.96 20.66 22.73
C ILE A 8 46.51 21.10 22.90
N MET A 9 46.29 22.22 23.59
CA MET A 9 45.12 23.14 23.56
C MET A 9 44.97 23.76 24.95
N HIS A 10 45.71 24.85 25.16
CA HIS A 10 45.27 25.91 26.06
C HIS A 10 45.33 27.22 25.27
N ASN A 11 44.27 28.01 25.49
CA ASN A 11 44.02 29.38 25.08
C ASN A 11 43.49 29.64 23.66
N SER A 12 42.17 29.54 23.52
CA SER A 12 41.38 30.75 23.26
C SER A 12 40.12 30.73 24.12
N GLU A 13 39.88 31.85 24.78
CA GLU A 13 38.77 32.08 25.71
C GLU A 13 37.44 32.23 24.95
N GLY A 14 36.36 31.74 25.56
CA GLY A 14 35.08 32.45 25.53
C GLY A 14 34.13 32.19 24.36
N ILE A 15 33.61 30.97 24.22
CA ILE A 15 32.18 30.78 23.95
C ILE A 15 31.73 29.64 24.87
N ASN A 16 30.92 29.98 25.86
CA ASN A 16 30.13 28.99 26.61
C ASN A 16 29.29 28.22 25.59
N ALA A 17 29.76 27.03 25.18
CA ALA A 17 28.90 26.04 24.56
C ALA A 17 27.89 25.66 25.65
N THR A 18 26.77 26.36 25.66
CA THR A 18 25.56 25.96 26.38
C THR A 18 25.43 24.46 26.23
N ASN A 19 25.40 23.80 27.39
CA ASN A 19 24.94 22.44 27.58
C ASN A 19 23.58 22.31 26.86
N CYS A 20 23.60 22.06 25.55
CA CYS A 20 22.43 21.89 24.73
C CYS A 20 21.96 20.47 25.04
N LYS A 21 21.38 20.31 26.23
CA LYS A 21 20.64 19.11 26.60
C LYS A 21 19.59 18.94 25.52
N ASP A 22 19.76 17.90 24.71
CA ASP A 22 18.80 17.55 23.69
C ASP A 22 17.46 17.26 24.38
N ARG A 23 16.51 18.19 24.24
CA ARG A 23 15.20 18.13 24.90
C ARG A 23 14.40 16.90 24.48
N LEU A 24 14.70 16.32 23.32
CA LEU A 24 14.05 15.09 22.88
C LEU A 24 14.56 13.87 23.65
N SER A 25 15.81 13.89 24.12
CA SER A 25 16.36 12.82 24.97
C SER A 25 15.80 12.79 26.39
N GLU A 26 15.09 13.85 26.81
CA GLU A 26 14.41 13.93 28.11
C GLU A 26 12.98 13.36 28.07
N LEU A 27 12.46 13.04 26.88
CA LEU A 27 11.13 12.44 26.73
C LEU A 27 11.16 10.94 27.08
N PRO A 28 10.04 10.38 27.59
CA PRO A 28 9.91 8.93 27.74
C PRO A 28 10.05 8.22 26.39
N ASP A 29 10.67 7.04 26.40
CA ASP A 29 10.87 6.21 25.20
C ASP A 29 9.59 6.01 24.40
N GLU A 30 8.45 5.82 25.07
CA GLU A 30 7.13 5.66 24.46
C GLU A 30 6.71 6.86 23.59
N VAL A 31 6.99 8.07 24.06
CA VAL A 31 6.69 9.31 23.31
C VAL A 31 7.62 9.43 22.11
N ILE A 32 8.88 9.07 22.28
CA ILE A 32 9.85 9.07 21.17
C ILE A 32 9.43 8.04 20.11
N VAL A 33 9.09 6.82 20.49
CA VAL A 33 8.60 5.77 19.58
C VAL A 33 7.36 6.25 18.83
N HIS A 34 6.45 6.94 19.52
CA HIS A 34 5.29 7.56 18.89
C HIS A 34 5.69 8.63 17.86
N ILE A 35 6.64 9.52 18.18
CA ILE A 35 7.17 10.51 17.22
C ILE A 35 7.80 9.81 16.01
N LEU A 36 8.62 8.78 16.24
CA LEU A 36 9.27 8.01 15.17
C LEU A 36 8.25 7.28 14.28
N SER A 37 7.07 6.93 14.81
CA SER A 37 6.00 6.26 14.03
C SER A 37 5.37 7.14 12.94
N PHE A 38 5.58 8.45 12.99
CA PHE A 38 5.16 9.38 11.94
C PHE A 38 6.21 9.57 10.84
N LEU A 39 7.44 9.09 11.04
CA LEU A 39 8.50 9.19 10.05
C LEU A 39 8.40 8.05 9.03
N PRO A 40 8.83 8.26 7.76
CA PRO A 40 9.13 7.16 6.86
C PRO A 40 10.10 6.19 7.53
N THR A 41 9.94 4.87 7.31
CA THR A 41 10.72 3.85 8.03
C THR A 41 12.22 4.03 7.86
N VAL A 42 12.68 4.43 6.67
CA VAL A 42 14.10 4.76 6.42
C VAL A 42 14.59 5.90 7.33
N ASP A 43 13.78 6.94 7.50
CA ASP A 43 14.12 8.09 8.35
C ASP A 43 14.06 7.75 9.83
N ALA A 44 13.07 6.96 10.25
CA ALA A 44 13.01 6.42 11.62
C ALA A 44 14.27 5.61 11.94
N ILE A 45 14.75 4.77 11.01
CA ILE A 45 15.99 4.00 11.17
C ILE A 45 17.22 4.91 11.18
N ARG A 46 17.28 5.96 10.36
CA ARG A 46 18.38 6.94 10.37
C ARG A 46 18.57 7.60 11.74
N THR A 47 17.49 7.76 12.51
CA THR A 47 17.60 8.25 13.89
C THR A 47 18.47 7.36 14.78
N MET A 48 18.78 6.12 14.39
CA MET A 48 19.75 5.26 15.08
C MET A 48 21.14 5.90 15.25
N LEU A 49 21.51 6.82 14.35
CA LEU A 49 22.76 7.58 14.43
C LEU A 49 22.78 8.56 15.62
N ILE A 50 21.61 8.88 16.17
CA ILE A 50 21.43 9.69 17.37
C ILE A 50 21.43 8.73 18.58
N ARG A 51 22.35 8.95 19.52
CA ARG A 51 22.57 8.04 20.67
C ARG A 51 21.32 7.72 21.47
N CYS A 52 20.42 8.69 21.67
CA CYS A 52 19.18 8.51 22.44
C CYS A 52 18.12 7.68 21.71
N PHE A 53 18.14 7.63 20.37
CA PHE A 53 17.14 6.91 19.56
C PHE A 53 17.66 5.58 19.01
N ARG A 54 18.91 5.22 19.31
CA ARG A 54 19.66 4.10 18.72
C ARG A 54 18.84 2.82 18.55
N ASN A 55 18.04 2.47 19.54
CA ASN A 55 17.25 1.23 19.55
C ASN A 55 15.73 1.47 19.49
N LEU A 56 15.26 2.71 19.61
CA LEU A 56 13.83 2.99 19.76
C LEU A 56 13.06 2.77 18.46
N TRP A 57 13.71 2.94 17.30
CA TRP A 57 13.12 2.60 16.01
C TRP A 57 12.65 1.13 15.93
N THR A 58 13.31 0.21 16.66
CA THR A 58 12.95 -1.22 16.66
C THR A 58 11.60 -1.52 17.34
N PHE A 59 10.99 -0.54 18.00
CA PHE A 59 9.69 -0.65 18.66
C PHE A 59 8.58 0.12 17.93
N VAL A 60 8.89 0.74 16.79
CA VAL A 60 7.91 1.54 16.04
C VAL A 60 6.82 0.64 15.44
N PRO A 61 5.53 0.90 15.71
CA PRO A 61 4.43 0.03 15.25
C PRO A 61 4.07 0.21 13.76
N THR A 62 4.74 1.14 13.07
CA THR A 62 4.50 1.46 11.66
C THR A 62 5.72 1.13 10.83
N LEU A 63 5.60 0.13 9.95
CA LEU A 63 6.63 -0.22 8.98
C LEU A 63 6.10 0.00 7.57
N LYS A 64 6.79 0.84 6.79
CA LYS A 64 6.46 1.20 5.41
C LYS A 64 7.69 1.02 4.54
N PHE A 65 7.58 0.14 3.56
CA PHE A 65 8.63 -0.18 2.61
C PHE A 65 8.13 0.13 1.21
N ASP A 66 8.85 0.96 0.48
CA ASP A 66 8.47 1.38 -0.86
C ASP A 66 9.73 1.30 -1.72
N LEU A 67 9.69 0.44 -2.74
CA LEU A 67 10.83 0.19 -3.61
C LEU A 67 11.22 1.45 -4.38
N ASP A 68 10.25 2.22 -4.88
CA ASP A 68 10.47 3.45 -5.64
C ASP A 68 11.04 4.56 -4.77
N ALA A 69 10.55 4.72 -3.54
CA ALA A 69 11.13 5.64 -2.58
C ALA A 69 12.57 5.21 -2.20
N TYR A 70 12.82 3.90 -2.12
CA TYR A 70 14.14 3.35 -1.83
C TYR A 70 15.13 3.57 -2.99
N THR A 71 14.73 3.30 -4.23
CA THR A 71 15.53 3.53 -5.45
C THR A 71 15.84 5.02 -5.60
N ASN A 72 14.83 5.89 -5.49
CA ASN A 72 15.00 7.35 -5.56
C ASN A 72 15.89 7.87 -4.44
N GLY A 73 15.76 7.31 -3.23
CA GLY A 73 16.65 7.57 -2.10
C GLY A 73 18.10 7.24 -2.44
N MET A 74 18.37 6.04 -2.96
CA MET A 74 19.73 5.65 -3.37
C MET A 74 20.27 6.50 -4.53
N ILE A 75 19.46 6.83 -5.53
CA ILE A 75 19.87 7.69 -6.66
C ILE A 75 20.23 9.10 -6.17
N ARG A 76 19.44 9.66 -5.24
CA ARG A 76 19.74 10.95 -4.61
C ARG A 76 20.98 10.88 -3.72
N LEU A 77 21.19 9.77 -3.02
CA LEU A 77 22.30 9.57 -2.09
C LEU A 77 23.62 9.19 -2.77
N ASN A 78 23.61 8.60 -3.97
CA ASN A 78 24.81 8.43 -4.80
C ASN A 78 25.43 9.76 -5.25
N ARG A 79 24.76 10.90 -4.99
CA ARG A 79 25.32 12.26 -5.14
C ARG A 79 25.95 12.82 -3.86
N CYS A 80 25.88 12.10 -2.74
CA CYS A 80 26.47 12.50 -1.46
C CYS A 80 27.43 11.41 -0.96
N ASP A 81 28.69 11.77 -0.71
CA ASP A 81 29.75 10.86 -0.21
C ASP A 81 29.47 10.22 1.17
N ASP A 82 28.32 10.48 1.79
CA ASP A 82 27.99 10.14 3.18
C ASP A 82 27.44 8.70 3.38
N LEU A 83 27.15 7.95 2.30
CA LEU A 83 26.55 6.61 2.38
C LEU A 83 27.41 5.54 3.08
N TRP A 84 28.72 5.76 3.23
CA TRP A 84 29.58 4.80 3.94
C TRP A 84 29.27 4.71 5.46
N THR A 85 28.43 5.60 6.00
CA THR A 85 28.14 5.64 7.45
C THR A 85 26.92 4.83 7.90
N ILE A 86 25.99 4.45 7.01
CA ILE A 86 24.82 3.57 7.30
C ILE A 86 25.03 2.13 6.77
N ASN A 87 26.25 1.85 6.30
CA ASN A 87 26.73 0.63 5.66
C ASN A 87 26.35 -0.71 6.36
N PRO A 88 26.13 -0.81 7.69
CA PRO A 88 25.77 -2.10 8.32
C PRO A 88 24.40 -2.66 7.96
N LEU A 89 23.39 -1.80 7.69
CA LEU A 89 22.02 -2.26 7.38
C LEU A 89 21.77 -2.47 5.88
N PHE A 90 22.49 -1.72 5.05
CA PHE A 90 22.36 -1.73 3.59
C PHE A 90 23.39 -2.65 2.91
N GLY A 91 24.46 -2.99 3.64
CA GLY A 91 25.55 -3.94 3.37
C GLY A 91 26.45 -3.59 2.19
N SER A 92 27.74 -3.90 2.35
CA SER A 92 28.86 -3.32 1.58
C SER A 92 29.24 -4.05 0.29
N GLU A 93 28.33 -4.72 -0.41
CA GLU A 93 28.70 -5.52 -1.57
C GLU A 93 28.18 -4.97 -2.91
N ILE A 94 29.18 -4.72 -3.77
CA ILE A 94 29.20 -4.70 -5.24
C ILE A 94 29.52 -3.32 -5.82
N GLN A 95 30.82 -3.05 -5.89
CA GLN A 95 31.45 -2.09 -6.81
C GLN A 95 31.81 -2.74 -8.16
N GLU A 96 31.72 -4.07 -8.28
CA GLU A 96 32.34 -4.83 -9.39
C GLU A 96 31.36 -5.39 -10.44
N TYR A 97 30.11 -4.94 -10.43
CA TYR A 97 29.12 -5.23 -11.48
C TYR A 97 28.53 -3.92 -12.01
N TYR A 98 29.40 -2.98 -12.43
CA TYR A 98 28.96 -1.65 -12.87
C TYR A 98 29.27 -1.31 -14.33
N ASP A 99 29.84 -2.24 -15.10
CA ASP A 99 30.29 -1.94 -16.47
C ASP A 99 29.73 -2.85 -17.57
N ILE A 100 28.76 -3.73 -17.30
CA ILE A 100 28.28 -4.68 -18.31
C ILE A 100 26.76 -4.63 -18.43
N HIS A 101 26.31 -4.03 -19.55
CA HIS A 101 24.94 -3.87 -20.05
C HIS A 101 24.17 -2.61 -19.63
N TYR A 102 24.71 -1.46 -20.04
CA TYR A 102 23.91 -0.26 -20.32
C TYR A 102 23.29 -0.38 -21.73
N SER A 103 21.97 -0.48 -21.77
CA SER A 103 21.14 -0.04 -22.91
C SER A 103 20.09 0.89 -22.31
N SER A 104 20.12 2.14 -22.76
CA SER A 104 19.53 3.31 -22.12
C SER A 104 18.04 3.52 -22.41
N ASP A 105 17.17 2.50 -22.28
CA ASP A 105 15.75 2.67 -22.62
C ASP A 105 14.73 1.79 -21.83
N SER A 106 15.11 1.06 -20.78
CA SER A 106 14.11 0.33 -19.96
C SER A 106 14.34 0.43 -18.45
N ASP A 107 13.31 0.86 -17.71
CA ASP A 107 13.24 0.89 -16.24
C ASP A 107 13.55 -0.48 -15.60
N SER A 108 13.37 -1.55 -16.38
CA SER A 108 13.58 -2.96 -15.99
C SER A 108 15.02 -3.28 -15.55
N GLY A 109 16.02 -2.59 -16.10
CA GLY A 109 17.42 -2.84 -15.75
C GLY A 109 17.79 -2.38 -14.35
N VAL A 110 17.16 -1.31 -13.84
CA VAL A 110 17.47 -0.73 -12.53
C VAL A 110 16.89 -1.58 -11.39
N ILE A 111 15.67 -2.09 -11.57
CA ILE A 111 14.95 -2.86 -10.55
C ILE A 111 15.64 -4.19 -10.25
N PHE A 112 16.19 -4.85 -11.27
CA PHE A 112 16.97 -6.08 -11.13
C PHE A 112 18.13 -5.94 -10.11
N TRP A 113 18.83 -4.79 -10.10
CA TRP A 113 19.96 -4.55 -9.19
C TRP A 113 19.56 -4.06 -7.82
N VAL A 114 18.40 -3.39 -7.72
CA VAL A 114 17.96 -2.74 -6.49
C VAL A 114 17.18 -3.69 -5.60
N PHE A 115 16.40 -4.61 -6.19
CA PHE A 115 15.55 -5.52 -5.42
C PHE A 115 16.32 -6.34 -4.37
N PRO A 116 17.47 -6.99 -4.66
CA PRO A 116 18.20 -7.75 -3.64
C PRO A 116 18.65 -6.89 -2.44
N ARG A 117 18.99 -5.61 -2.68
CA ARG A 117 19.34 -4.67 -1.62
C ARG A 117 18.13 -4.26 -0.80
N PHE A 118 17.01 -3.97 -1.46
CA PHE A 118 15.74 -3.67 -0.82
C PHE A 118 15.27 -4.86 0.03
N SER A 119 15.25 -6.06 -0.53
CA SER A 119 14.89 -7.29 0.19
C SER A 119 15.74 -7.47 1.44
N ARG A 120 17.07 -7.35 1.32
CA ARG A 120 17.96 -7.44 2.48
C ARG A 120 17.67 -6.36 3.51
N PHE A 121 17.41 -5.13 3.07
CA PHE A 121 17.03 -4.03 3.97
C PHE A 121 15.75 -4.37 4.73
N VAL A 122 14.67 -4.78 4.04
CA VAL A 122 13.41 -5.20 4.67
C VAL A 122 13.69 -6.31 5.67
N ARG A 123 14.34 -7.40 5.24
CA ARG A 123 14.70 -8.55 6.09
C ARG A 123 15.44 -8.14 7.36
N ASN A 124 16.43 -7.24 7.26
CA ASN A 124 17.17 -6.73 8.41
C ASN A 124 16.28 -5.94 9.36
N VAL A 125 15.39 -5.07 8.83
CA VAL A 125 14.45 -4.30 9.64
C VAL A 125 13.49 -5.23 10.39
N LEU A 126 12.92 -6.23 9.71
CA LEU A 126 12.01 -7.19 10.34
C LEU A 126 12.72 -8.01 11.42
N THR A 127 13.95 -8.46 11.14
CA THR A 127 14.77 -9.24 12.09
C THR A 127 15.11 -8.45 13.35
N LEU A 128 15.36 -7.15 13.22
CA LEU A 128 15.72 -6.27 14.33
C LEU A 128 14.51 -5.74 15.10
N HIS A 129 13.30 -5.86 14.55
CA HIS A 129 12.09 -5.33 15.16
C HIS A 129 11.74 -6.09 16.46
N LYS A 130 11.70 -5.34 17.58
CA LYS A 130 11.46 -5.84 18.94
C LYS A 130 10.08 -5.49 19.48
N GLY A 131 9.31 -4.67 18.77
CA GLY A 131 7.94 -4.34 19.12
C GLY A 131 7.07 -5.60 19.25
N PRO A 132 6.16 -5.66 20.24
CA PRO A 132 5.27 -6.80 20.42
C PRO A 132 4.25 -6.91 19.29
N THR A 133 3.80 -5.77 18.76
CA THR A 133 2.80 -5.68 17.71
C THR A 133 3.23 -4.68 16.63
N ILE A 134 2.64 -4.81 15.46
CA ILE A 134 2.70 -3.83 14.38
C ILE A 134 1.29 -3.35 14.15
N ASP A 135 1.06 -2.04 14.06
CA ASP A 135 -0.26 -1.49 13.76
C ASP A 135 -0.46 -1.34 12.25
N THR A 136 0.60 -0.91 11.54
CA THR A 136 0.56 -0.69 10.11
C THR A 136 1.77 -1.31 9.43
N PHE A 137 1.51 -2.17 8.45
CA PHE A 137 2.52 -2.73 7.58
C PHE A 137 2.17 -2.36 6.14
N HIS A 138 3.07 -1.65 5.47
CA HIS A 138 2.93 -1.30 4.07
C HIS A 138 4.15 -1.77 3.31
N ILE A 139 3.91 -2.40 2.18
CA ILE A 139 4.94 -2.69 1.20
C ILE A 139 4.44 -2.40 -0.20
N SER A 140 5.23 -1.66 -0.98
CA SER A 140 5.00 -1.32 -2.39
C SER A 140 6.22 -1.74 -3.20
N ILE A 141 5.99 -2.50 -4.26
CA ILE A 141 7.01 -2.97 -5.20
C ILE A 141 6.42 -2.78 -6.59
N ASP A 142 6.63 -1.58 -7.12
CA ASP A 142 6.06 -1.15 -8.39
C ASP A 142 7.06 -1.43 -9.53
N GLN A 143 6.57 -1.51 -10.77
CA GLN A 143 7.38 -1.63 -12.00
C GLN A 143 8.22 -2.91 -12.08
N PHE A 144 7.84 -3.98 -11.38
CA PHE A 144 8.63 -5.21 -11.37
C PHE A 144 8.62 -5.87 -12.77
N PRO A 145 9.77 -6.15 -13.39
CA PRO A 145 9.78 -6.69 -14.75
C PRO A 145 9.22 -8.11 -14.77
N ASP A 146 8.19 -8.34 -15.59
CA ASP A 146 7.56 -9.66 -15.79
C ASP A 146 8.59 -10.78 -16.08
N ASP A 147 9.63 -10.46 -16.87
CA ASP A 147 10.66 -11.40 -17.31
C ASP A 147 11.67 -11.80 -16.21
N LEU A 148 11.67 -11.10 -15.07
CA LEU A 148 12.65 -11.28 -13.98
C LEU A 148 12.01 -11.85 -12.72
N PHE A 149 10.83 -12.43 -12.87
CA PHE A 149 10.15 -13.12 -11.78
C PHE A 149 10.93 -14.34 -11.31
N VAL A 150 11.50 -14.26 -10.11
CA VAL A 150 12.24 -15.36 -9.49
C VAL A 150 11.49 -15.77 -8.21
N GLN A 151 11.35 -17.08 -8.01
CA GLN A 151 10.72 -17.68 -6.81
C GLN A 151 11.21 -17.05 -5.49
N ASP A 152 12.50 -16.68 -5.41
CA ASP A 152 13.09 -16.03 -4.24
C ASP A 152 12.39 -14.73 -3.83
N VAL A 153 11.89 -13.95 -4.79
CA VAL A 153 11.14 -12.70 -4.56
C VAL A 153 9.81 -13.01 -3.86
N ILE A 154 9.10 -14.01 -4.37
CA ILE A 154 7.82 -14.47 -3.84
C ILE A 154 8.02 -14.97 -2.41
N ASP A 155 9.07 -15.76 -2.18
CA ASP A 155 9.38 -16.33 -0.87
C ASP A 155 9.70 -15.23 0.17
N ASP A 156 10.45 -14.20 -0.24
CA ASP A 156 10.71 -13.02 0.59
C ASP A 156 9.42 -12.27 0.92
N VAL A 157 8.57 -11.99 -0.06
CA VAL A 157 7.27 -11.32 0.13
C VAL A 157 6.36 -12.12 1.06
N GLN A 158 6.25 -13.43 0.86
CA GLN A 158 5.47 -14.31 1.74
C GLN A 158 6.01 -14.27 3.18
N THR A 159 7.33 -14.24 3.34
CA THR A 159 7.97 -14.11 4.66
C THR A 159 7.63 -12.79 5.32
N TRP A 160 7.66 -11.68 4.57
CA TRP A 160 7.33 -10.35 5.09
C TRP A 160 5.87 -10.22 5.51
N LEU A 161 4.95 -10.74 4.70
CA LEU A 161 3.53 -10.77 5.02
C LEU A 161 3.25 -11.66 6.23
N THR A 162 3.84 -12.85 6.29
CA THR A 162 3.70 -13.77 7.45
C THR A 162 4.18 -13.09 8.73
N PHE A 163 5.34 -12.42 8.69
CA PHE A 163 5.84 -11.66 9.83
C PHE A 163 4.85 -10.58 10.30
N ALA A 164 4.23 -9.83 9.39
CA ALA A 164 3.26 -8.80 9.75
C ALA A 164 2.01 -9.41 10.41
N ILE A 165 1.49 -10.52 9.88
CA ILE A 165 0.35 -11.25 10.44
C ILE A 165 0.69 -11.81 11.83
N ASP A 166 1.87 -12.40 12.01
CA ASP A 166 2.35 -12.93 13.30
C ASP A 166 2.50 -11.83 14.37
N LYS A 167 2.80 -10.59 13.94
CA LYS A 167 2.83 -9.39 14.78
C LYS A 167 1.45 -8.78 15.02
N GLY A 168 0.38 -9.41 14.54
CA GLY A 168 -0.99 -8.96 14.76
C GLY A 168 -1.31 -7.65 14.05
N VAL A 169 -0.82 -7.46 12.82
CA VAL A 169 -1.06 -6.24 12.03
C VAL A 169 -2.54 -5.90 11.90
N GLN A 170 -2.87 -4.63 12.08
CA GLN A 170 -4.23 -4.10 11.96
C GLN A 170 -4.49 -3.49 10.58
N ASN A 171 -3.49 -2.80 10.02
CA ASN A 171 -3.58 -2.15 8.71
C ASN A 171 -2.50 -2.72 7.78
N LEU A 172 -2.93 -3.52 6.81
CA LEU A 172 -2.03 -4.10 5.81
C LEU A 172 -2.30 -3.45 4.45
N ASN A 173 -1.26 -2.84 3.87
CA ASN A 173 -1.28 -2.35 2.49
C ASN A 173 -0.20 -3.05 1.68
N PHE A 174 -0.60 -3.89 0.76
CA PHE A 174 0.28 -4.69 -0.08
C PHE A 174 0.06 -4.30 -1.53
N ASP A 175 1.10 -3.76 -2.14
CA ASP A 175 1.13 -3.37 -3.54
C ASP A 175 2.34 -4.06 -4.19
N PHE A 176 2.07 -4.84 -5.22
CA PHE A 176 3.07 -5.65 -5.86
C PHE A 176 2.66 -5.87 -7.31
N ASP A 177 3.33 -5.15 -8.20
CA ASP A 177 3.07 -5.10 -9.65
C ASP A 177 3.41 -6.44 -10.32
N SER A 178 2.64 -7.47 -9.98
CA SER A 178 2.68 -8.77 -10.62
C SER A 178 1.42 -9.59 -10.37
N HIS A 179 0.79 -9.87 -11.50
CA HIS A 179 -0.37 -10.73 -11.64
C HIS A 179 -0.14 -12.18 -11.17
N ASP A 180 1.08 -12.60 -10.81
CA ASP A 180 1.38 -13.92 -10.28
C ASP A 180 1.73 -13.93 -8.78
N ALA A 181 1.69 -12.79 -8.10
CA ALA A 181 1.82 -12.78 -6.64
C ALA A 181 0.66 -13.49 -5.96
N ILE A 182 0.99 -14.62 -5.33
CA ILE A 182 0.07 -15.34 -4.45
C ILE A 182 0.24 -14.80 -3.03
N ILE A 183 -0.84 -14.24 -2.50
CA ILE A 183 -0.92 -13.80 -1.11
C ILE A 183 -1.04 -15.04 -0.20
N PRO A 184 -0.25 -15.15 0.88
CA PRO A 184 -0.33 -16.29 1.78
C PRO A 184 -1.68 -16.38 2.50
N GLN A 185 -2.19 -17.60 2.66
CA GLN A 185 -3.49 -17.90 3.27
C GLN A 185 -3.68 -17.31 4.68
N CYS A 186 -2.58 -17.09 5.43
CA CYS A 186 -2.61 -16.49 6.75
C CYS A 186 -3.15 -15.06 6.74
N VAL A 187 -2.95 -14.30 5.65
CA VAL A 187 -3.49 -12.95 5.50
C VAL A 187 -5.01 -12.99 5.51
N PHE A 188 -5.61 -13.92 4.77
CA PHE A 188 -7.07 -14.07 4.66
C PHE A 188 -7.73 -14.73 5.87
N THR A 189 -6.96 -15.28 6.80
CA THR A 189 -7.46 -15.91 8.04
C THR A 189 -7.05 -15.14 9.30
N SER A 190 -6.50 -13.93 9.12
CA SER A 190 -6.07 -13.08 10.23
C SER A 190 -7.24 -12.56 11.05
N HIS A 191 -7.03 -12.55 12.37
CA HIS A 191 -8.00 -12.05 13.34
C HIS A 191 -7.69 -10.62 13.78
N SER A 192 -6.52 -10.06 13.44
CA SER A 192 -6.12 -8.70 13.84
C SER A 192 -6.46 -7.64 12.79
N LEU A 193 -6.59 -8.02 11.52
CA LEU A 193 -6.80 -7.09 10.42
C LEU A 193 -8.11 -6.31 10.58
N VAL A 194 -7.98 -4.99 10.49
CA VAL A 194 -9.06 -4.00 10.47
C VAL A 194 -9.17 -3.37 9.07
N THR A 195 -8.03 -3.10 8.43
CA THR A 195 -7.97 -2.62 7.05
C THR A 195 -7.02 -3.50 6.23
N LEU A 196 -7.46 -3.84 5.02
CA LEU A 196 -6.70 -4.63 4.06
C LEU A 196 -6.79 -3.93 2.70
N SER A 197 -5.63 -3.55 2.16
CA SER A 197 -5.48 -2.98 0.83
C SER A 197 -4.55 -3.89 0.03
N LEU A 198 -5.01 -4.36 -1.12
CA LEU A 198 -4.28 -5.23 -2.02
C LEU A 198 -4.31 -4.58 -3.42
N SER A 199 -3.13 -4.37 -4.01
CA SER A 199 -2.98 -3.89 -5.38
C SER A 199 -2.21 -4.91 -6.22
N ASP A 200 -2.64 -5.10 -7.47
CA ASP A 200 -1.92 -5.86 -8.51
C ASP A 200 -1.69 -7.34 -8.15
N VAL A 201 -2.63 -7.93 -7.41
CA VAL A 201 -2.57 -9.32 -6.95
C VAL A 201 -3.56 -10.26 -7.65
N LYS A 202 -3.30 -11.55 -7.54
CA LYS A 202 -4.20 -12.62 -8.00
C LYS A 202 -4.94 -13.31 -6.86
N LEU A 203 -6.26 -13.43 -7.00
CA LEU A 203 -7.10 -14.16 -6.05
C LEU A 203 -7.41 -15.57 -6.56
N GLU A 204 -7.14 -16.58 -5.73
CA GLU A 204 -7.42 -17.98 -6.04
C GLU A 204 -8.74 -18.49 -5.44
N ASP A 205 -9.47 -19.33 -6.16
CA ASP A 205 -10.79 -19.88 -5.80
C ASP A 205 -10.81 -20.81 -4.56
N GLN A 206 -9.66 -21.25 -4.06
CA GLN A 206 -9.56 -22.15 -2.90
C GLN A 206 -9.24 -21.42 -1.59
N THR A 207 -9.24 -20.10 -1.62
CA THR A 207 -8.90 -19.27 -0.46
C THR A 207 -10.01 -19.31 0.59
N GLN A 208 -9.72 -19.82 1.78
CA GLN A 208 -10.63 -19.77 2.93
C GLN A 208 -10.53 -18.43 3.67
N VAL A 209 -11.52 -17.56 3.49
CA VAL A 209 -11.48 -16.21 4.07
C VAL A 209 -12.26 -16.14 5.38
N HIS A 210 -11.59 -15.68 6.44
CA HIS A 210 -12.12 -15.52 7.78
C HIS A 210 -11.61 -14.22 8.42
N LEU A 211 -12.06 -13.08 7.92
CA LEU A 211 -11.60 -11.75 8.32
C LEU A 211 -12.65 -11.05 9.19
N ARG A 212 -12.85 -11.56 10.41
CA ARG A 212 -13.99 -11.18 11.27
C ARG A 212 -13.97 -9.71 11.73
N ASN A 213 -12.78 -9.13 11.84
CA ASN A 213 -12.60 -7.76 12.33
C ASN A 213 -12.38 -6.73 11.21
N LEU A 214 -12.35 -7.19 9.95
CA LEU A 214 -12.08 -6.32 8.82
C LEU A 214 -13.26 -5.37 8.59
N ARG A 215 -12.95 -4.07 8.58
CA ARG A 215 -13.90 -2.97 8.38
C ARG A 215 -13.76 -2.32 7.03
N LYS A 216 -12.55 -2.32 6.47
CA LYS A 216 -12.26 -1.78 5.14
C LYS A 216 -11.46 -2.77 4.32
N LEU A 217 -11.94 -3.05 3.11
CA LEU A 217 -11.27 -3.84 2.11
C LEU A 217 -11.10 -2.99 0.85
N SER A 218 -9.88 -2.88 0.35
CA SER A 218 -9.58 -2.18 -0.88
C SER A 218 -8.80 -3.09 -1.82
N LEU A 219 -9.31 -3.24 -3.04
CA LEU A 219 -8.75 -4.07 -4.10
C LEU A 219 -8.52 -3.18 -5.32
N PHE A 220 -7.28 -3.06 -5.78
CA PHE A 220 -6.89 -2.28 -6.94
C PHE A 220 -6.20 -3.20 -7.94
N CYS A 221 -6.57 -3.16 -9.23
CA CYS A 221 -5.92 -3.97 -10.27
C CYS A 221 -5.85 -5.48 -9.94
N VAL A 222 -6.89 -6.02 -9.31
CA VAL A 222 -6.90 -7.41 -8.83
C VAL A 222 -7.53 -8.32 -9.89
N CYS A 223 -6.87 -9.44 -10.21
CA CYS A 223 -7.43 -10.45 -11.10
C CYS A 223 -7.95 -11.67 -10.33
N GLY A 224 -9.09 -12.21 -10.76
CA GLY A 224 -9.71 -13.38 -10.12
C GLY A 224 -11.03 -13.77 -10.76
N SER A 225 -11.58 -14.92 -10.37
CA SER A 225 -12.93 -15.31 -10.78
C SER A 225 -14.00 -14.66 -9.90
N ASP A 226 -15.24 -14.55 -10.39
CA ASP A 226 -16.40 -14.15 -9.57
C ASP A 226 -16.48 -14.93 -8.24
N ARG A 227 -16.11 -16.21 -8.26
CA ARG A 227 -16.11 -17.06 -7.07
C ARG A 227 -15.07 -16.62 -6.05
N ALA A 228 -13.86 -16.28 -6.48
CA ALA A 228 -12.79 -15.82 -5.59
C ALA A 228 -13.17 -14.51 -4.89
N PHE A 229 -13.70 -13.53 -5.65
CA PHE A 229 -14.21 -12.28 -5.09
C PHE A 229 -15.36 -12.53 -4.11
N GLN A 230 -16.30 -13.41 -4.46
CA GLN A 230 -17.43 -13.74 -3.58
C GLN A 230 -16.97 -14.42 -2.28
N GLN A 231 -15.99 -15.33 -2.33
CA GLN A 231 -15.40 -15.97 -1.15
C GLN A 231 -14.71 -14.93 -0.25
N LEU A 232 -13.96 -14.00 -0.84
CA LEU A 232 -13.30 -12.92 -0.10
C LEU A 232 -14.30 -12.03 0.63
N ILE A 233 -15.33 -11.55 -0.09
CA ILE A 233 -16.34 -10.64 0.48
C ILE A 233 -17.18 -11.35 1.55
N SER A 234 -17.63 -12.59 1.29
CA SER A 234 -18.45 -13.36 2.25
C SER A 234 -17.69 -13.77 3.51
N GLY A 235 -16.37 -13.87 3.44
CA GLY A 235 -15.48 -14.11 4.59
C GLY A 235 -15.28 -12.91 5.52
N CYS A 236 -15.83 -11.73 5.17
CA CYS A 236 -15.66 -10.47 5.91
C CYS A 236 -16.98 -9.97 6.52
N PRO A 237 -17.47 -10.56 7.63
CA PRO A 237 -18.81 -10.27 8.17
C PRO A 237 -18.98 -8.86 8.78
N SER A 238 -17.88 -8.16 9.09
CA SER A 238 -17.90 -6.82 9.70
C SER A 238 -17.51 -5.71 8.72
N LEU A 239 -17.43 -6.03 7.42
CA LEU A 239 -16.96 -5.12 6.39
C LEU A 239 -17.92 -3.95 6.20
N LEU A 240 -17.44 -2.72 6.34
CA LEU A 240 -18.25 -1.49 6.23
C LEU A 240 -17.99 -0.74 4.94
N GLU A 241 -16.73 -0.73 4.49
CA GLU A 241 -16.25 -0.02 3.31
C GLU A 241 -15.56 -1.01 2.37
N LEU A 242 -16.05 -1.08 1.14
CA LEU A 242 -15.45 -1.89 0.08
C LEU A 242 -15.01 -0.96 -1.06
N THR A 243 -13.77 -1.09 -1.48
CA THR A 243 -13.22 -0.41 -2.66
C THR A 243 -12.78 -1.49 -3.63
N ILE A 244 -13.31 -1.45 -4.83
CA ILE A 244 -12.90 -2.30 -5.94
C ILE A 244 -12.61 -1.38 -7.11
N ASP A 245 -11.37 -1.37 -7.59
CA ASP A 245 -10.95 -0.60 -8.75
C ASP A 245 -10.17 -1.53 -9.68
N ASN A 246 -10.48 -1.49 -10.98
CA ASN A 246 -9.90 -2.37 -11.98
C ASN A 246 -9.89 -3.88 -11.58
N ALA A 247 -11.07 -4.46 -11.39
CA ALA A 247 -11.19 -5.89 -11.08
C ALA A 247 -11.34 -6.74 -12.35
N ILE A 248 -10.29 -7.46 -12.71
CA ILE A 248 -10.23 -8.27 -13.93
C ILE A 248 -10.85 -9.65 -13.68
N GLY A 249 -11.78 -10.05 -14.57
CA GLY A 249 -12.45 -11.36 -14.49
C GLY A 249 -13.67 -11.40 -13.57
N MET A 250 -14.03 -10.29 -12.93
CA MET A 250 -15.26 -10.15 -12.16
C MET A 250 -16.39 -9.60 -13.04
N GLN A 251 -17.42 -10.41 -13.28
CA GLN A 251 -18.60 -10.01 -14.06
C GLN A 251 -19.76 -9.60 -13.15
N ILE A 252 -19.85 -10.17 -11.95
CA ILE A 252 -20.94 -9.90 -11.02
C ILE A 252 -20.39 -9.64 -9.61
N LEU A 253 -20.57 -8.41 -9.13
CA LEU A 253 -20.30 -8.04 -7.75
C LEU A 253 -21.55 -8.31 -6.89
N ASN A 254 -21.56 -9.46 -6.22
CA ASN A 254 -22.65 -9.89 -5.36
C ASN A 254 -22.31 -9.72 -3.87
N VAL A 255 -22.81 -8.63 -3.25
CA VAL A 255 -22.63 -8.35 -1.83
C VAL A 255 -23.98 -8.48 -1.11
N THR A 256 -24.26 -9.69 -0.62
CA THR A 256 -25.46 -9.95 0.19
C THR A 256 -25.25 -9.66 1.68
N SER A 257 -24.03 -9.33 2.10
CA SER A 257 -23.74 -8.96 3.48
C SER A 257 -24.48 -7.67 3.86
N GLN A 258 -25.10 -7.67 5.03
CA GLN A 258 -25.76 -6.47 5.59
C GLN A 258 -24.77 -5.47 6.18
N SER A 259 -23.49 -5.81 6.27
CA SER A 259 -22.48 -4.95 6.91
C SER A 259 -22.00 -3.81 5.99
N VAL A 260 -21.92 -4.06 4.68
CA VAL A 260 -21.30 -3.13 3.73
C VAL A 260 -22.20 -1.92 3.52
N SER A 261 -21.69 -0.75 3.89
CA SER A 261 -22.44 0.51 3.86
C SER A 261 -22.00 1.43 2.72
N LYS A 262 -20.70 1.40 2.38
CA LYS A 262 -20.10 2.21 1.32
C LYS A 262 -19.37 1.32 0.34
N LEU A 263 -19.60 1.56 -0.94
CA LEU A 263 -18.91 0.88 -2.04
C LEU A 263 -18.31 1.93 -2.95
N PHE A 264 -17.00 1.81 -3.20
CA PHE A 264 -16.34 2.48 -4.31
C PHE A 264 -16.08 1.44 -5.41
N LEU A 265 -16.51 1.75 -6.63
CA LEU A 265 -16.35 0.88 -7.79
C LEU A 265 -15.75 1.65 -8.96
N GLY A 266 -14.52 1.28 -9.34
CA GLY A 266 -13.92 1.63 -10.61
C GLY A 266 -14.40 0.67 -11.70
N VAL A 267 -15.03 1.20 -12.74
CA VAL A 267 -15.53 0.41 -13.87
C VAL A 267 -14.68 0.75 -15.09
N GLU A 268 -13.83 -0.19 -15.50
CA GLU A 268 -12.92 -0.04 -16.63
C GLU A 268 -13.52 -0.63 -17.92
N ASP A 269 -12.80 -1.57 -18.55
CA ASP A 269 -13.11 -2.13 -19.86
C ASP A 269 -13.98 -3.39 -19.79
N ASP A 270 -14.26 -3.93 -18.60
CA ASP A 270 -15.12 -5.09 -18.42
C ASP A 270 -16.50 -4.72 -17.83
N PRO A 271 -17.60 -5.27 -18.37
CA PRO A 271 -18.93 -5.02 -17.83
C PRO A 271 -19.12 -5.70 -16.48
N ILE A 272 -19.46 -4.90 -15.46
CA ILE A 272 -19.76 -5.38 -14.10
C ILE A 272 -21.25 -5.21 -13.80
N ALA A 273 -21.86 -6.24 -13.24
CA ALA A 273 -23.21 -6.18 -12.69
C ALA A 273 -23.19 -6.09 -11.16
N LEU A 274 -23.92 -5.14 -10.60
CA LEU A 274 -23.95 -4.85 -9.17
C LEU A 274 -25.22 -5.42 -8.51
N ASN A 275 -25.03 -6.32 -7.54
CA ASN A 275 -26.10 -6.86 -6.70
C ASN A 275 -25.76 -6.64 -5.22
N THR A 276 -26.23 -5.53 -4.65
CA THR A 276 -25.87 -5.06 -3.30
C THR A 276 -27.08 -4.43 -2.58
N PRO A 277 -28.09 -5.24 -2.21
CA PRO A 277 -29.38 -4.74 -1.71
C PRO A 277 -29.31 -3.90 -0.43
N ALA A 278 -28.28 -4.10 0.41
CA ALA A 278 -28.10 -3.40 1.69
C ALA A 278 -27.21 -2.14 1.60
N LEU A 279 -26.69 -1.82 0.42
CA LEU A 279 -25.74 -0.72 0.22
C LEU A 279 -26.42 0.64 0.44
N LYS A 280 -25.73 1.58 1.10
CA LYS A 280 -26.24 2.93 1.36
C LYS A 280 -25.63 4.00 0.45
N MET A 281 -24.34 3.88 0.17
CA MET A 281 -23.59 4.84 -0.64
C MET A 281 -22.77 4.12 -1.71
N LEU A 282 -22.85 4.60 -2.95
CA LEU A 282 -22.11 4.09 -4.09
C LEU A 282 -21.32 5.22 -4.76
N ASP A 283 -20.00 5.10 -4.75
CA ASP A 283 -19.11 5.91 -5.58
C ASP A 283 -18.72 5.10 -6.81
N VAL A 284 -19.07 5.57 -8.01
CA VAL A 284 -18.67 4.94 -9.27
C VAL A 284 -17.73 5.86 -10.03
N VAL A 285 -16.60 5.33 -10.49
CA VAL A 285 -15.61 6.06 -11.28
C VAL A 285 -15.32 5.30 -12.56
N TYR A 286 -15.23 6.04 -13.67
CA TYR A 286 -14.81 5.52 -14.96
C TYR A 286 -13.47 6.17 -15.33
N PRO A 287 -12.36 5.41 -15.45
CA PRO A 287 -11.03 6.00 -15.60
C PRO A 287 -10.77 6.60 -16.99
N SER A 288 -11.46 6.11 -18.04
CA SER A 288 -11.32 6.61 -19.41
C SER A 288 -12.67 7.10 -19.97
N SER A 289 -12.64 8.18 -20.77
CA SER A 289 -13.80 8.63 -21.55
C SER A 289 -14.21 7.66 -22.67
N SER A 290 -13.46 6.57 -22.83
CA SER A 290 -13.63 5.54 -23.86
C SER A 290 -14.22 4.24 -23.31
N SER A 291 -14.42 4.11 -21.99
CA SER A 291 -15.06 2.93 -21.40
C SER A 291 -16.42 2.71 -22.07
N SER A 292 -16.58 1.57 -22.73
CA SER A 292 -17.79 1.31 -23.54
C SER A 292 -18.95 0.75 -22.71
N TYR A 293 -18.69 0.39 -21.44
CA TYR A 293 -19.63 -0.35 -20.60
C TYR A 293 -20.14 0.51 -19.45
N LEU A 294 -21.47 0.55 -19.32
CA LEU A 294 -22.12 1.12 -18.15
C LEU A 294 -22.29 0.06 -17.07
N LEU A 295 -22.24 0.52 -15.82
CA LEU A 295 -22.56 -0.31 -14.68
C LEU A 295 -24.00 -0.81 -14.82
N LYS A 296 -24.17 -2.13 -14.76
CA LYS A 296 -25.49 -2.74 -14.72
C LYS A 296 -25.89 -2.96 -13.27
N VAL A 297 -27.07 -2.51 -12.91
CA VAL A 297 -27.61 -2.64 -11.56
C VAL A 297 -28.64 -3.77 -11.54
N ILE A 298 -28.48 -4.72 -10.63
CA ILE A 298 -29.41 -5.82 -10.39
C ILE A 298 -30.32 -5.46 -9.21
N ASP A 299 -29.75 -5.19 -8.04
CA ASP A 299 -30.48 -4.78 -6.84
C ASP A 299 -29.62 -3.84 -6.00
N VAL A 300 -30.12 -2.62 -5.78
CA VAL A 300 -29.56 -1.59 -4.91
C VAL A 300 -30.67 -0.90 -4.12
N SER A 301 -31.67 -1.68 -3.69
CA SER A 301 -32.91 -1.19 -3.11
C SER A 301 -32.75 -0.29 -1.88
N SER A 302 -31.66 -0.41 -1.11
CA SER A 302 -31.38 0.44 0.07
C SER A 302 -30.51 1.67 -0.22
N LEU A 303 -30.15 1.91 -1.49
CA LEU A 303 -29.18 2.93 -1.86
C LEU A 303 -29.74 4.34 -1.70
N GLN A 304 -29.01 5.18 -0.96
CA GLN A 304 -29.39 6.55 -0.61
C GLN A 304 -28.57 7.59 -1.37
N GLU A 305 -27.28 7.31 -1.59
CA GLU A 305 -26.35 8.24 -2.23
C GLU A 305 -25.58 7.55 -3.37
N VAL A 306 -25.52 8.23 -4.51
CA VAL A 306 -24.70 7.84 -5.66
C VAL A 306 -23.83 9.01 -6.10
N ASN A 307 -22.52 8.78 -6.19
CA ASN A 307 -21.58 9.73 -6.78
C ASN A 307 -20.95 9.12 -8.01
N ALA A 308 -21.27 9.66 -9.19
CA ALA A 308 -20.74 9.14 -10.46
C ALA A 308 -19.73 10.13 -11.09
N LYS A 309 -18.49 9.66 -11.26
CA LYS A 309 -17.39 10.44 -11.84
C LYS A 309 -17.02 9.91 -13.22
N ASN A 310 -16.69 10.83 -14.13
CA ASN A 310 -16.22 10.55 -15.49
C ASN A 310 -17.13 9.65 -16.34
N LEU A 311 -18.46 9.76 -16.18
CA LEU A 311 -19.40 8.91 -16.92
C LEU A 311 -19.11 8.87 -18.43
N PRO A 312 -19.01 7.68 -19.07
CA PRO A 312 -18.73 7.54 -20.49
C PRO A 312 -20.00 7.60 -21.37
N CYS A 313 -21.14 7.98 -20.80
CA CYS A 313 -22.45 7.87 -21.45
C CYS A 313 -22.72 9.03 -22.42
N TYR A 314 -23.24 8.73 -23.62
CA TYR A 314 -23.79 9.76 -24.53
C TYR A 314 -25.22 9.38 -24.96
N GLY A 315 -26.09 10.39 -25.16
CA GLY A 315 -27.46 10.16 -25.64
C GLY A 315 -28.30 9.23 -24.75
N ASP A 316 -28.90 8.18 -25.33
CA ASP A 316 -29.81 7.24 -24.66
C ASP A 316 -29.14 6.40 -23.54
N GLN A 317 -27.81 6.34 -23.53
CA GLN A 317 -27.05 5.68 -22.46
C GLN A 317 -27.18 6.43 -21.13
N VAL A 318 -27.32 7.76 -21.19
CA VAL A 318 -27.48 8.62 -20.00
C VAL A 318 -28.78 8.26 -19.28
N THR A 319 -29.90 8.23 -20.01
CA THR A 319 -31.22 7.90 -19.44
C THR A 319 -31.28 6.47 -18.92
N THR A 320 -30.66 5.53 -19.65
CA THR A 320 -30.53 4.14 -19.21
C THR A 320 -29.80 4.03 -17.88
N PHE A 321 -28.66 4.73 -17.73
CA PHE A 321 -27.90 4.73 -16.50
C PHE A 321 -28.71 5.26 -15.31
N PHE A 322 -29.33 6.45 -15.44
CA PHE A 322 -30.12 7.05 -14.35
C PHE A 322 -31.38 6.27 -14.00
N SER A 323 -32.00 5.58 -14.98
CA SER A 323 -33.19 4.76 -14.73
C SER A 323 -32.96 3.61 -13.75
N GLN A 324 -31.71 3.26 -13.47
CA GLN A 324 -31.32 2.24 -12.51
C GLN A 324 -31.33 2.73 -11.05
N PHE A 325 -31.37 4.05 -10.82
CA PHE A 325 -31.15 4.68 -9.51
C PHE A 325 -32.36 5.50 -9.02
N LEU A 326 -33.58 5.06 -9.34
CA LEU A 326 -34.81 5.80 -9.07
C LEU A 326 -35.13 6.01 -7.58
N SER A 327 -34.53 5.21 -6.68
CA SER A 327 -34.74 5.27 -5.24
C SER A 327 -33.73 6.13 -4.48
N VAL A 328 -32.74 6.70 -5.17
CA VAL A 328 -31.61 7.42 -4.56
C VAL A 328 -32.02 8.84 -4.14
N GLU A 329 -31.65 9.26 -2.94
CA GLU A 329 -31.95 10.59 -2.40
C GLU A 329 -30.98 11.66 -2.90
N VAL A 330 -29.69 11.32 -2.97
CA VAL A 330 -28.60 12.21 -3.36
C VAL A 330 -27.86 11.62 -4.55
N PHE A 331 -27.89 12.32 -5.68
CA PHE A 331 -27.12 11.94 -6.87
C PHE A 331 -26.14 13.06 -7.22
N THR A 332 -24.84 12.80 -7.06
CA THR A 332 -23.78 13.75 -7.41
C THR A 332 -23.07 13.33 -8.69
N LEU A 333 -22.80 14.31 -9.56
CA LEU A 333 -22.03 14.13 -10.79
C LEU A 333 -20.75 14.95 -10.73
N SER A 334 -19.65 14.38 -11.22
CA SER A 334 -18.45 15.18 -11.51
C SER A 334 -18.74 16.24 -12.58
N HIS A 335 -17.95 17.33 -12.62
CA HIS A 335 -18.10 18.38 -13.64
C HIS A 335 -18.04 17.81 -15.07
N HIS A 336 -17.15 16.83 -15.32
CA HIS A 336 -17.07 16.13 -16.60
C HIS A 336 -18.36 15.36 -16.91
N SER A 337 -18.80 14.51 -15.98
CA SER A 337 -20.05 13.73 -16.12
C SER A 337 -21.25 14.64 -16.37
N PHE A 338 -21.32 15.78 -15.68
CA PHE A 338 -22.37 16.77 -15.86
C PHE A 338 -22.32 17.35 -17.27
N SER A 339 -21.15 17.81 -17.74
CA SER A 339 -20.99 18.33 -19.10
C SER A 339 -21.47 17.33 -20.16
N VAL A 340 -21.07 16.06 -20.03
CA VAL A 340 -21.44 14.98 -20.95
C VAL A 340 -22.95 14.76 -21.03
N CYS A 341 -23.67 14.87 -19.90
CA CYS A 341 -25.13 14.74 -19.87
C CYS A 341 -25.87 15.86 -20.63
N PHE A 342 -25.25 17.03 -20.81
CA PHE A 342 -25.87 18.21 -21.43
C PHE A 342 -25.27 18.58 -22.80
N THR A 343 -24.16 17.96 -23.20
CA THR A 343 -23.66 18.05 -24.58
C THR A 343 -24.50 17.13 -25.46
N CYS A 344 -25.54 17.68 -26.09
CA CYS A 344 -26.19 17.02 -27.22
C CYS A 344 -25.17 16.78 -28.32
N SER A 345 -25.03 15.53 -28.76
CA SER A 345 -24.47 15.23 -30.07
C SER A 345 -25.35 15.91 -31.12
N CYS A 346 -24.84 16.98 -31.73
CA CYS A 346 -25.39 17.52 -32.98
C CYS A 346 -25.10 16.58 -34.14
#